data_AF-W7DYF7-F1
#
_entry.id   AF-W7DYF7-F1
#
_cell.length_a   1.000
_cell.length_b   1.000
_cell.length_c   1.000
_cell.angle_alpha   90.00
_cell.angle_beta   90.00
_cell.angle_gamma   90.00
#
_symmetry.space_group_name_H-M   'P 1'
#
loop_
_entity.id
_entity.type
_entity.pdbx_description
1 polymer ?
#
loop_
_entity_poly.entity_id
_entity_poly.type
_entity_poly.pdbx_seq_one_letter_code
_entity_poly.pdbx_strand_id
1 'polypeptide(L)'
;MDNNDANENYVFDPDSESVDPDQPFEVGSDFFDNPITKEASVKFFGDLRDYITSGNVKDVVLEPNTHIDANELDYTPIVTMYSFSDSQNIFYLSTGKFPQDTEYAEVTLGPGQTTDNINGIPKIQGDGNNPNYVRIIGGVDFNYIADGESGELISNNPLYFYGRGLDGNTSHMGNWTIYTDDFVDPDTGEIYDDDRDTMIQTTDGNNKITTGYARSTIDLGSGNNIVYSQGHDTITSSRGGYQTVTLTGSQSKLTMGGNTTILDIGNNNNISVGKNSSVYGAASDIVQFDTGDMNEYTAGNNSTISATNGTDLKVIHGLDNTYNINHNLTFLNGSGNTVINIKGTLAAFGAGSSQYTLNAENIDSTSGSIFVANEGNETLDAASSSANLQIWANTVAGANNLLAKAGQGDDTLAAGVGNATFTGGVGNNLFMFTKESVQDGTTIITDFTNNDKIALYNYGLGSNGLTQILQQSQNDANGNAVLKLTNNAAIVIEGVSVSSLSTKQFDIADFSH
;
A
#
# COMPACT_ATOMS: atom_id res chain seq x y z
N MET A 1 43.01 2.45 26.81
CA MET A 1 43.61 1.25 27.42
C MET A 1 45.12 1.38 27.29
N ASP A 2 45.88 1.12 28.36
CA ASP A 2 47.35 1.26 28.35
C ASP A 2 47.99 -0.12 28.11
N ASN A 3 48.98 -0.15 27.22
CA ASN A 3 49.44 -1.34 26.50
C ASN A 3 50.71 -1.91 27.14
N ASN A 4 50.61 -3.08 27.79
CA ASN A 4 51.73 -4.02 28.01
C ASN A 4 51.26 -5.25 28.80
N ASP A 5 50.70 -6.26 28.13
CA ASP A 5 51.02 -7.67 28.40
C ASP A 5 50.28 -8.60 27.41
N ALA A 6 51.06 -9.39 26.67
CA ALA A 6 50.63 -10.14 25.50
C ALA A 6 49.83 -11.43 25.78
N ASN A 7 48.98 -11.50 26.82
CA ASN A 7 48.24 -12.73 27.13
C ASN A 7 46.95 -12.61 27.98
N GLU A 8 46.32 -11.45 28.14
CA GLU A 8 45.05 -11.37 28.87
C GLU A 8 43.82 -11.25 27.95
N ASN A 9 42.75 -11.96 28.34
CA ASN A 9 41.44 -11.92 27.72
C ASN A 9 40.93 -10.47 27.66
N TYR A 10 40.65 -9.98 26.45
CA TYR A 10 39.93 -8.72 26.26
C TYR A 10 38.48 -8.90 26.77
N VAL A 11 38.20 -8.39 27.96
CA VAL A 11 36.85 -8.37 28.55
C VAL A 11 36.23 -6.99 28.27
N PHE A 12 35.15 -6.99 27.50
CA PHE A 12 34.23 -5.85 27.44
C PHE A 12 33.55 -5.71 28.81
N ASP A 13 33.77 -4.58 29.49
CA ASP A 13 33.10 -4.23 30.75
C ASP A 13 32.01 -3.17 30.48
N PRO A 14 30.74 -3.59 30.31
CA PRO A 14 29.63 -2.67 30.06
C PRO A 14 29.30 -1.79 31.27
N ASP A 15 29.86 -2.08 32.46
CA ASP A 15 29.62 -1.31 33.68
C ASP A 15 30.69 -0.21 33.91
N SER A 16 31.61 0.00 32.97
CA SER A 16 32.56 1.11 33.07
C SER A 16 31.86 2.46 32.89
N GLU A 17 31.72 3.18 34.00
CA GLU A 17 31.12 4.51 34.10
C GLU A 17 31.89 5.56 33.27
N SER A 18 31.70 5.65 31.95
CA SER A 18 31.76 6.92 31.17
C SER A 18 31.58 6.74 29.65
N VAL A 19 30.54 6.05 29.17
CA VAL A 19 30.18 6.13 27.73
C VAL A 19 29.04 7.13 27.58
N ASP A 20 29.35 8.28 27.00
CA ASP A 20 28.35 9.30 26.65
C ASP A 20 27.49 8.77 25.48
N PRO A 21 26.17 8.59 25.65
CA PRO A 21 25.30 8.03 24.62
C PRO A 21 25.16 8.92 23.37
N ASP A 22 25.62 10.17 23.43
CA ASP A 22 25.61 11.12 22.31
C ASP A 22 26.99 11.22 21.59
N GLN A 23 27.97 10.38 21.94
CA GLN A 23 29.27 10.30 21.27
C GLN A 23 29.43 8.98 20.48
N PRO A 24 30.11 8.99 19.32
CA PRO A 24 30.41 7.76 18.59
C PRO A 24 31.28 6.83 19.44
N PHE A 25 31.00 5.53 19.37
CA PHE A 25 31.86 4.52 19.97
C PHE A 25 33.08 4.31 19.06
N GLU A 26 34.27 4.70 19.52
CA GLU A 26 35.53 4.60 18.78
C GLU A 26 36.30 3.31 19.15
N VAL A 27 36.63 2.49 18.14
CA VAL A 27 37.57 1.37 18.28
C VAL A 27 38.90 1.79 17.65
N GLY A 28 39.92 2.03 18.48
CA GLY A 28 41.24 2.45 18.01
C GLY A 28 41.97 1.39 17.18
N SER A 29 42.89 1.83 16.30
CA SER A 29 43.70 1.00 15.41
C SER A 29 44.44 -0.16 16.10
N ASP A 30 44.89 0.07 17.33
CA ASP A 30 45.72 -0.86 18.10
C ASP A 30 44.95 -2.12 18.55
N PHE A 31 43.63 -2.14 18.35
CA PHE A 31 42.77 -3.27 18.74
C PHE A 31 43.02 -4.53 17.88
N PHE A 32 43.61 -4.38 16.69
CA PHE A 32 43.85 -5.47 15.74
C PHE A 32 45.32 -5.78 15.47
N ASP A 33 46.26 -5.15 16.17
CA ASP A 33 47.70 -5.34 15.96
C ASP A 33 48.21 -6.74 16.40
N ASN A 34 47.38 -7.51 17.11
CA ASN A 34 47.68 -8.89 17.50
C ASN A 34 46.61 -9.86 16.96
N PRO A 35 47.00 -11.10 16.59
CA PRO A 35 46.05 -12.12 16.17
C PRO A 35 45.04 -12.41 17.29
N ILE A 36 43.80 -12.00 17.09
CA ILE A 36 42.69 -12.26 17.99
C ILE A 36 42.30 -13.74 17.89
N THR A 37 42.08 -14.40 19.03
CA THR A 37 41.62 -15.79 19.03
C THR A 37 40.18 -15.88 18.53
N LYS A 38 39.82 -17.00 17.90
CA LYS A 38 38.46 -17.28 17.44
C LYS A 38 37.38 -17.02 18.51
N GLU A 39 37.65 -17.39 19.75
CA GLU A 39 36.73 -17.18 20.88
C GLU A 39 36.57 -15.69 21.23
N ALA A 40 37.64 -14.90 21.17
CA ALA A 40 37.59 -13.47 21.43
C ALA A 40 36.88 -12.70 20.31
N SER A 41 37.07 -13.08 19.04
CA SER A 41 36.34 -12.46 17.92
C SER A 41 34.84 -12.77 17.97
N VAL A 42 34.45 -14.04 18.19
CA VAL A 42 33.04 -14.44 18.30
C VAL A 42 32.36 -13.70 19.44
N LYS A 43 33.04 -13.55 20.59
CA LYS A 43 32.53 -12.78 21.72
C LYS A 43 32.38 -11.29 21.37
N PHE A 44 33.41 -10.67 20.80
CA PHE A 44 33.39 -9.25 20.44
C PHE A 44 32.27 -8.90 19.46
N PHE A 45 32.12 -9.65 18.36
CA PHE A 45 31.06 -9.40 17.38
C PHE A 45 29.67 -9.75 17.92
N GLY A 46 29.57 -10.73 18.84
CA GLY A 46 28.33 -11.02 19.57
C GLY A 46 27.90 -9.87 20.47
N ASP A 47 28.84 -9.34 21.25
CA ASP A 47 28.61 -8.20 22.15
C ASP A 47 28.27 -6.93 21.34
N LEU A 48 28.96 -6.66 20.22
CA LEU A 48 28.68 -5.52 19.33
C LEU A 48 27.27 -5.61 18.71
N ARG A 49 26.84 -6.80 18.29
CA ARG A 49 25.46 -7.03 17.81
C ARG A 49 24.45 -6.71 18.91
N ASP A 50 24.62 -7.27 20.09
CA ASP A 50 23.67 -7.09 21.20
C ASP A 50 23.62 -5.60 21.61
N TYR A 51 24.74 -4.90 21.48
CA TYR A 51 24.84 -3.46 21.72
C TYR A 51 24.12 -2.62 20.64
N ILE A 52 24.33 -2.89 19.34
CA ILE A 52 23.64 -2.19 18.23
C ILE A 52 22.13 -2.46 18.25
N THR A 53 21.75 -3.73 18.41
CA THR A 53 20.32 -4.14 18.40
C THR A 53 19.55 -3.68 19.64
N SER A 54 20.24 -3.28 20.71
CA SER A 54 19.62 -2.68 21.90
C SER A 54 19.18 -1.22 21.72
N GLY A 55 19.56 -0.57 20.62
CA GLY A 55 19.20 0.83 20.33
C GLY A 55 19.97 1.87 21.15
N ASN A 56 21.05 1.46 21.82
CA ASN A 56 21.88 2.31 22.67
C ASN A 56 22.97 3.10 21.93
N VAL A 57 23.11 2.93 20.60
CA VAL A 57 24.08 3.63 19.77
C VAL A 57 23.40 4.06 18.46
N LYS A 58 23.65 5.30 18.03
CA LYS A 58 23.18 5.83 16.73
C LYS A 58 24.15 5.55 15.59
N ASP A 59 25.46 5.61 15.85
CA ASP A 59 26.52 5.45 14.85
C ASP A 59 27.70 4.64 15.41
N VAL A 60 28.26 3.72 14.60
CA VAL A 60 29.52 3.04 14.88
C VAL A 60 30.55 3.55 13.86
N VAL A 61 31.54 4.30 14.34
CA VAL A 61 32.60 4.86 13.49
C VAL A 61 33.87 4.00 13.64
N LEU A 62 34.29 3.39 12.54
CA LEU A 62 35.59 2.72 12.43
C LEU A 62 36.56 3.73 11.81
N GLU A 63 37.49 4.27 12.61
CA GLU A 63 38.41 5.29 12.10
C GLU A 63 39.40 4.71 11.07
N PRO A 64 39.56 5.35 9.90
CA PRO A 64 40.71 5.13 9.04
C PRO A 64 41.75 6.22 9.34
N ASN A 65 42.87 5.89 10.00
CA ASN A 65 44.23 6.37 9.69
C ASN A 65 45.21 6.29 10.89
N THR A 66 46.35 5.64 10.64
CA THR A 66 47.65 6.22 11.02
C THR A 66 48.65 6.04 9.88
N HIS A 67 49.39 7.11 9.62
CA HIS A 67 50.39 7.27 8.57
C HIS A 67 51.52 6.21 8.74
N ILE A 68 51.61 5.25 7.82
CA ILE A 68 52.78 4.36 7.69
C ILE A 68 53.67 4.93 6.58
N ASP A 69 54.92 5.23 6.91
CA ASP A 69 55.94 5.70 5.96
C ASP A 69 56.17 4.61 4.89
N ALA A 70 55.90 4.95 3.64
CA ALA A 70 55.86 4.02 2.50
C ALA A 70 57.25 3.46 2.08
N ASN A 71 58.30 3.64 2.88
CA ASN A 71 59.66 3.25 2.55
C ASN A 71 60.22 2.07 3.36
N GLU A 72 59.47 1.47 4.31
CA GLU A 72 60.02 0.40 5.15
C GLU A 72 59.35 -0.99 5.06
N LEU A 73 58.28 -1.18 4.28
CA LEU A 73 57.67 -2.52 4.16
C LEU A 73 57.16 -2.80 2.73
N ASP A 74 57.83 -3.73 2.04
CA ASP A 74 57.35 -4.44 0.84
C ASP A 74 56.19 -5.39 1.20
N TYR A 75 55.02 -4.85 1.57
CA TYR A 75 53.80 -5.63 1.71
C TYR A 75 52.62 -5.02 0.95
N THR A 76 52.02 -5.86 0.13
CA THR A 76 50.76 -5.66 -0.59
C THR A 76 49.64 -5.30 0.41
N PRO A 77 48.75 -4.34 0.11
CA PRO A 77 47.64 -4.04 1.01
C PRO A 77 46.67 -5.22 1.10
N ILE A 78 46.35 -5.60 2.33
CA ILE A 78 45.46 -6.72 2.65
C ILE A 78 44.04 -6.16 2.79
N VAL A 79 43.14 -6.49 1.85
CA VAL A 79 41.70 -6.52 2.16
C VAL A 79 41.53 -7.60 3.22
N THR A 80 41.42 -7.21 4.48
CA THR A 80 41.36 -8.18 5.57
C THR A 80 39.95 -8.69 5.72
N MET A 81 39.61 -9.70 4.91
CA MET A 81 38.40 -10.48 5.13
C MET A 81 38.71 -11.62 6.10
N TYR A 82 38.23 -11.51 7.34
CA TYR A 82 38.26 -12.64 8.27
C TYR A 82 37.10 -13.59 7.92
N SER A 83 37.39 -14.77 7.40
CA SER A 83 36.43 -15.88 7.40
C SER A 83 36.73 -16.79 8.58
N PHE A 84 35.75 -16.95 9.48
CA PHE A 84 35.80 -17.96 10.53
C PHE A 84 34.49 -18.73 10.53
N SER A 85 34.60 -20.05 10.67
CA SER A 85 33.48 -20.98 10.84
C SER A 85 33.39 -21.36 12.31
N ASP A 86 32.27 -21.12 12.97
CA ASP A 86 32.05 -21.56 14.36
C ASP A 86 31.65 -23.06 14.43
N SER A 87 31.41 -23.59 15.63
CA SER A 87 30.93 -24.97 15.79
C SER A 87 29.51 -25.20 15.25
N GLN A 88 28.84 -24.15 14.77
CA GLN A 88 27.51 -24.16 14.17
C GLN A 88 27.53 -23.93 12.65
N ASN A 89 28.72 -23.89 12.02
CA ASN A 89 28.92 -23.62 10.59
C ASN A 89 28.47 -22.23 10.11
N ILE A 90 28.53 -21.20 10.96
CA ILE A 90 28.27 -19.80 10.56
C ILE A 90 29.55 -19.19 9.99
N PHE A 91 29.47 -18.62 8.77
CA PHE A 91 30.57 -17.90 8.12
C PHE A 91 30.38 -16.39 8.26
N TYR A 92 31.39 -15.70 8.79
CA TYR A 92 31.41 -14.23 8.90
C TYR A 92 32.26 -13.63 7.78
N LEU A 93 31.80 -12.52 7.19
CA LEU A 93 32.53 -11.74 6.19
C LEU A 93 32.44 -10.25 6.55
N SER A 94 33.60 -9.58 6.63
CA SER A 94 33.68 -8.12 6.80
C SER A 94 34.47 -7.52 5.63
N THR A 95 33.94 -6.46 5.02
CA THR A 95 34.62 -5.69 3.97
C THR A 95 34.75 -4.23 4.41
N GLY A 96 35.89 -3.58 4.16
CA GLY A 96 36.18 -2.21 4.60
C GLY A 96 36.91 -1.38 3.54
N LYS A 97 36.85 -0.05 3.66
CA LYS A 97 37.39 0.94 2.70
C LYS A 97 38.85 1.27 3.00
N PHE A 98 39.72 1.30 1.98
CA PHE A 98 41.13 1.73 2.08
C PHE A 98 41.47 2.82 1.04
N PRO A 99 42.52 3.63 1.23
CA PRO A 99 42.88 4.76 0.37
C PRO A 99 43.10 4.37 -1.10
N GLN A 100 42.75 5.30 -1.99
CA GLN A 100 42.41 5.13 -3.41
C GLN A 100 43.49 4.66 -4.41
N ASP A 101 44.68 4.24 -3.98
CA ASP A 101 45.77 3.91 -4.90
C ASP A 101 46.42 2.57 -4.55
N THR A 102 45.85 1.44 -5.00
CA THR A 102 46.60 0.18 -5.16
C THR A 102 45.83 -0.91 -5.93
N GLU A 103 46.58 -1.68 -6.72
CA GLU A 103 46.16 -2.87 -7.45
C GLU A 103 46.04 -4.11 -6.53
N TYR A 104 44.86 -4.74 -6.58
CA TYR A 104 44.49 -6.13 -6.20
C TYR A 104 44.76 -6.64 -4.76
N ALA A 105 43.71 -7.24 -4.17
CA ALA A 105 43.84 -8.18 -3.07
C ALA A 105 43.23 -9.55 -3.45
N GLU A 106 44.00 -10.62 -3.24
CA GLU A 106 43.51 -12.00 -3.26
C GLU A 106 42.82 -12.31 -1.93
N VAL A 107 41.63 -12.89 -2.04
CA VAL A 107 40.74 -13.21 -0.93
C VAL A 107 40.80 -14.72 -0.67
N THR A 108 41.09 -15.12 0.56
CA THR A 108 41.02 -16.55 0.96
C THR A 108 39.64 -16.84 1.56
N LEU A 109 38.76 -17.40 0.73
CA LEU A 109 37.47 -17.93 1.18
C LEU A 109 37.61 -19.42 1.55
N GLY A 110 36.61 -19.95 2.26
CA GLY A 110 36.53 -21.37 2.58
C GLY A 110 36.58 -22.26 1.32
N PRO A 111 36.84 -23.58 1.47
CA PRO A 111 36.97 -24.48 0.32
C PRO A 111 35.70 -24.46 -0.54
N GLY A 112 35.79 -23.88 -1.74
CA GLY A 112 34.71 -23.87 -2.75
C GLY A 112 34.27 -22.50 -3.26
N GLN A 113 34.63 -21.40 -2.59
CA GLN A 113 34.24 -20.05 -3.00
C GLN A 113 35.32 -19.38 -3.85
N THR A 114 34.92 -18.54 -4.82
CA THR A 114 35.83 -17.85 -5.76
C THR A 114 35.61 -16.35 -5.77
N THR A 115 36.68 -15.57 -5.89
CA THR A 115 36.61 -14.13 -6.17
C THR A 115 36.96 -13.83 -7.62
N ASP A 116 36.15 -12.97 -8.23
CA ASP A 116 36.38 -12.40 -9.56
C ASP A 116 36.00 -10.91 -9.52
N ASN A 117 36.50 -10.08 -10.42
CA ASN A 117 36.17 -8.66 -10.46
C ASN A 117 35.24 -8.39 -11.64
N ILE A 118 34.03 -7.91 -11.37
CA ILE A 118 33.13 -7.38 -12.41
C ILE A 118 33.15 -5.86 -12.30
N ASN A 119 33.62 -5.19 -13.35
CA ASN A 119 33.71 -3.72 -13.41
C ASN A 119 34.54 -3.06 -12.28
N GLY A 120 35.49 -3.79 -11.68
CA GLY A 120 36.33 -3.30 -10.58
C GLY A 120 35.71 -3.44 -9.18
N ILE A 121 34.52 -4.04 -9.06
CA ILE A 121 33.87 -4.30 -7.77
C ILE A 121 34.13 -5.76 -7.35
N PRO A 122 34.55 -6.03 -6.10
CA PRO A 122 34.80 -7.39 -5.61
C PRO A 122 33.54 -8.28 -5.70
N LYS A 123 33.68 -9.48 -6.29
CA LYS A 123 32.64 -10.51 -6.30
C LYS A 123 32.94 -11.58 -5.26
N ILE A 124 31.97 -11.85 -4.40
CA ILE A 124 31.97 -12.98 -3.48
C ILE A 124 30.88 -13.95 -3.94
N GLN A 125 31.23 -15.23 -4.11
CA GLN A 125 30.30 -16.26 -4.58
C GLN A 125 30.27 -17.45 -3.62
N GLY A 126 29.07 -17.78 -3.16
CA GLY A 126 28.75 -18.99 -2.44
C GLY A 126 28.98 -20.24 -3.31
N ASP A 127 29.26 -21.38 -2.66
CA ASP A 127 29.62 -22.61 -3.37
C ASP A 127 28.42 -23.44 -3.85
N GLY A 128 27.19 -23.00 -3.51
CA GLY A 128 25.91 -23.60 -3.88
C GLY A 128 25.68 -25.03 -3.37
N ASN A 129 26.63 -25.63 -2.65
CA ASN A 129 26.68 -27.07 -2.38
C ASN A 129 26.35 -27.46 -0.93
N ASN A 130 26.12 -26.50 -0.03
CA ASN A 130 25.60 -26.77 1.32
C ASN A 130 24.71 -25.60 1.82
N PRO A 131 23.63 -25.86 2.58
CA PRO A 131 22.83 -24.82 3.22
C PRO A 131 23.60 -24.24 4.41
N ASN A 132 24.67 -23.51 4.12
CA ASN A 132 25.41 -22.75 5.10
C ASN A 132 24.66 -21.45 5.37
N TYR A 133 24.63 -21.07 6.64
CA TYR A 133 24.16 -19.76 7.05
C TYR A 133 25.33 -18.79 7.00
N VAL A 134 25.24 -17.77 6.15
CA VAL A 134 26.30 -16.78 5.94
C VAL A 134 25.89 -15.46 6.55
N ARG A 135 26.79 -14.80 7.28
CA ARG A 135 26.61 -13.44 7.77
C ARG A 135 27.63 -12.51 7.14
N ILE A 136 27.15 -11.43 6.53
CA ILE A 136 27.95 -10.46 5.81
C ILE A 136 27.70 -9.07 6.38
N ILE A 137 28.79 -8.37 6.72
CA ILE A 137 28.76 -6.97 7.11
C ILE A 137 29.64 -6.23 6.09
N GLY A 138 29.00 -5.54 5.16
CA GLY A 138 29.65 -4.83 4.07
C GLY A 138 29.83 -3.35 4.39
N GLY A 139 31.08 -2.87 4.39
CA GLY A 139 31.43 -1.46 4.56
C GLY A 139 31.89 -0.75 3.28
N VAL A 140 31.81 -1.42 2.13
CA VAL A 140 32.19 -0.92 0.79
C VAL A 140 31.28 -1.54 -0.27
N ASP A 141 31.29 -1.01 -1.50
CA ASP A 141 30.60 -1.62 -2.65
C ASP A 141 31.14 -3.05 -2.92
N PHE A 142 30.24 -4.04 -2.97
CA PHE A 142 30.58 -5.42 -3.36
C PHE A 142 29.42 -6.09 -4.08
N ASN A 143 29.73 -7.21 -4.74
CA ASN A 143 28.74 -8.12 -5.34
C ASN A 143 28.71 -9.42 -4.53
N TYR A 144 27.53 -9.83 -4.07
CA TYR A 144 27.36 -11.14 -3.42
C TYR A 144 26.48 -12.06 -4.24
N ILE A 145 26.95 -13.28 -4.49
CA ILE A 145 26.18 -14.33 -5.17
C ILE A 145 25.93 -15.44 -4.16
N ALA A 146 24.70 -15.56 -3.67
CA ALA A 146 24.37 -16.55 -2.64
C ALA A 146 24.26 -17.98 -3.19
N ASP A 147 23.89 -18.13 -4.47
CA ASP A 147 23.72 -19.44 -5.12
C ASP A 147 22.83 -20.43 -4.32
N GLY A 148 21.81 -19.92 -3.64
CA GLY A 148 20.88 -20.69 -2.80
C GLY A 148 21.26 -20.90 -1.34
N GLU A 149 22.37 -20.31 -0.88
CA GLU A 149 22.68 -20.18 0.55
C GLU A 149 21.60 -19.38 1.30
N SER A 150 21.58 -19.50 2.63
CA SER A 150 20.77 -18.67 3.52
C SER A 150 21.68 -17.74 4.32
N GLY A 151 21.16 -16.62 4.82
CA GLY A 151 22.02 -15.74 5.59
C GLY A 151 21.42 -14.42 6.04
N GLU A 152 22.32 -13.60 6.56
CA GLU A 152 22.09 -12.22 6.95
C GLU A 152 23.12 -11.35 6.25
N LEU A 153 22.65 -10.24 5.67
CA LEU A 153 23.50 -9.26 5.04
C LEU A 153 23.14 -7.89 5.60
N ILE A 154 24.16 -7.14 6.00
CA ILE A 154 24.05 -5.74 6.39
C ILE A 154 25.04 -4.96 5.52
N SER A 155 24.57 -3.93 4.83
CA SER A 155 25.40 -3.03 4.02
C SER A 155 25.00 -1.59 4.25
N ASN A 156 25.97 -0.71 4.46
CA ASN A 156 25.78 0.75 4.49
C ASN A 156 26.24 1.43 3.19
N ASN A 157 26.50 0.63 2.15
CA ASN A 157 26.90 1.07 0.82
C ASN A 157 26.08 0.35 -0.26
N PRO A 158 26.03 0.90 -1.49
CA PRO A 158 25.43 0.24 -2.64
C PRO A 158 25.94 -1.20 -2.80
N LEU A 159 25.00 -2.12 -2.95
CA LEU A 159 25.28 -3.56 -3.05
C LEU A 159 24.52 -4.16 -4.22
N TYR A 160 25.17 -5.10 -4.91
CA TYR A 160 24.50 -6.02 -5.80
C TYR A 160 24.41 -7.42 -5.17
N PHE A 161 23.22 -7.81 -4.72
CA PHE A 161 22.95 -9.12 -4.15
C PHE A 161 22.24 -10.01 -5.18
N TYR A 162 22.81 -11.19 -5.46
CA TYR A 162 22.30 -12.19 -6.40
C TYR A 162 22.02 -13.51 -5.69
N GLY A 163 20.83 -13.63 -5.12
CA GLY A 163 20.36 -14.81 -4.40
C GLY A 163 20.32 -16.09 -5.25
N ARG A 164 19.91 -15.96 -6.51
CA ARG A 164 19.67 -17.08 -7.45
C ARG A 164 20.87 -17.44 -8.33
N GLY A 165 22.07 -16.95 -8.02
CA GLY A 165 23.19 -17.09 -8.95
C GLY A 165 23.06 -16.15 -10.16
N LEU A 166 24.07 -16.22 -11.05
CA LEU A 166 24.06 -15.50 -12.33
C LEU A 166 23.42 -16.31 -13.47
N ASP A 167 23.17 -17.60 -13.24
CA ASP A 167 22.55 -18.51 -14.21
C ASP A 167 21.01 -18.36 -14.25
N GLY A 168 20.44 -17.61 -13.30
CA GLY A 168 19.00 -17.35 -13.20
C GLY A 168 18.20 -18.57 -12.76
N ASN A 169 18.85 -19.59 -12.21
CA ASN A 169 18.21 -20.82 -11.79
C ASN A 169 17.18 -20.54 -10.68
N THR A 170 15.98 -21.11 -10.81
CA THR A 170 14.84 -20.82 -9.93
C THR A 170 14.64 -21.90 -8.86
N SER A 171 15.66 -22.71 -8.58
CA SER A 171 15.59 -23.76 -7.56
C SER A 171 16.29 -23.40 -6.25
N HIS A 172 16.87 -22.19 -6.16
CA HIS A 172 17.57 -21.70 -4.99
C HIS A 172 16.58 -21.25 -3.90
N MET A 173 16.53 -21.99 -2.78
CA MET A 173 15.52 -21.81 -1.72
C MET A 173 16.05 -21.16 -0.43
N GLY A 174 17.28 -20.63 -0.42
CA GLY A 174 17.87 -20.09 0.80
C GLY A 174 17.13 -18.85 1.32
N ASN A 175 17.09 -18.65 2.63
CA ASN A 175 16.38 -17.54 3.27
C ASN A 175 17.36 -16.41 3.63
N TRP A 176 17.06 -15.18 3.24
CA TRP A 176 17.91 -14.03 3.55
C TRP A 176 17.22 -12.97 4.40
N THR A 177 17.97 -12.41 5.35
CA THR A 177 17.64 -11.13 5.96
C THR A 177 18.64 -10.09 5.46
N ILE A 178 18.17 -9.06 4.77
CA ILE A 178 19.01 -8.05 4.12
C ILE A 178 18.64 -6.69 4.67
N TYR A 179 19.64 -6.00 5.20
CA TYR A 179 19.56 -4.61 5.61
C TYR A 179 20.49 -3.80 4.72
N THR A 180 19.92 -2.84 4.00
CA THR A 180 20.68 -1.80 3.34
C THR A 180 20.35 -0.48 4.01
N ASP A 181 21.37 0.31 4.27
CA ASP A 181 21.25 1.67 4.78
C ASP A 181 21.98 2.61 3.83
N ASP A 182 21.64 3.88 3.91
CA ASP A 182 22.28 4.89 3.10
C ASP A 182 23.57 5.35 3.75
N PHE A 183 24.53 5.72 2.91
CA PHE A 183 25.67 6.47 3.39
C PHE A 183 25.22 7.90 3.74
N VAL A 184 25.11 8.18 5.03
CA VAL A 184 25.03 9.54 5.56
C VAL A 184 26.45 10.09 5.57
N ASP A 185 26.68 11.18 4.84
CA ASP A 185 27.95 11.89 4.92
C ASP A 185 28.14 12.41 6.35
N PRO A 186 29.16 11.95 7.09
CA PRO A 186 29.35 12.34 8.49
C PRO A 186 29.70 13.81 8.65
N ASP A 187 30.24 14.47 7.61
CA ASP A 187 30.66 15.86 7.66
C ASP A 187 29.51 16.83 7.36
N THR A 188 28.57 16.42 6.51
CA THR A 188 27.45 17.27 6.07
C THR A 188 26.10 16.85 6.65
N GLY A 189 25.96 15.61 7.11
CA GLY A 189 24.69 15.00 7.48
C GLY A 189 23.76 14.78 6.28
N GLU A 190 24.24 15.02 5.05
CA GLU A 190 23.47 14.79 3.83
C GLU A 190 23.48 13.30 3.48
N ILE A 191 22.29 12.76 3.19
CA ILE A 191 22.14 11.42 2.62
C ILE A 191 22.62 11.50 1.17
N TYR A 192 23.66 10.74 0.83
CA TYR A 192 24.14 10.66 -0.54
C TYR A 192 23.13 9.90 -1.41
N ASP A 193 22.19 10.61 -2.04
CA ASP A 193 21.36 10.15 -3.17
C ASP A 193 22.19 10.17 -4.48
N ASP A 194 23.43 9.67 -4.40
CA ASP A 194 24.24 9.35 -5.57
C ASP A 194 23.55 8.20 -6.30
N ASP A 195 23.43 8.31 -7.63
CA ASP A 195 22.78 7.39 -8.59
C ASP A 195 23.23 5.90 -8.51
N ARG A 196 23.96 5.47 -7.47
CA ARG A 196 24.32 4.09 -7.20
C ARG A 196 23.18 3.36 -6.48
N ASP A 197 22.24 2.89 -7.30
CA ASP A 197 21.12 2.06 -6.86
C ASP A 197 21.60 0.73 -6.24
N THR A 198 21.08 0.40 -5.05
CA THR A 198 21.21 -0.96 -4.49
C THR A 198 20.39 -1.93 -5.34
N MET A 199 20.96 -3.07 -5.75
CA MET A 199 20.21 -4.10 -6.48
C MET A 199 20.14 -5.40 -5.68
N ILE A 200 18.91 -5.85 -5.40
CA ILE A 200 18.67 -7.07 -4.64
C ILE A 200 17.85 -8.02 -5.49
N GLN A 201 18.43 -9.13 -5.90
CA GLN A 201 17.70 -10.26 -6.47
C GLN A 201 17.65 -11.37 -5.43
N THR A 202 16.48 -11.62 -4.87
CA THR A 202 16.32 -12.63 -3.83
C THR A 202 16.24 -14.04 -4.41
N THR A 203 16.51 -15.03 -3.57
CA THR A 203 16.22 -16.45 -3.79
C THR A 203 14.70 -16.70 -3.85
N ASP A 204 14.31 -17.94 -4.16
CA ASP A 204 12.93 -18.41 -4.02
C ASP A 204 12.59 -18.86 -2.57
N GLY A 205 13.50 -18.63 -1.61
CA GLY A 205 13.24 -18.77 -0.19
C GLY A 205 12.40 -17.63 0.39
N ASN A 206 12.22 -17.64 1.71
CA ASN A 206 11.54 -16.58 2.43
C ASN A 206 12.55 -15.49 2.82
N ASN A 207 12.43 -14.31 2.25
CA ASN A 207 13.40 -13.23 2.46
C ASN A 207 12.78 -12.05 3.19
N LYS A 208 13.59 -11.40 4.04
CA LYS A 208 13.26 -10.14 4.69
C LYS A 208 14.23 -9.08 4.20
N ILE A 209 13.71 -7.97 3.69
CA ILE A 209 14.51 -6.87 3.16
C ILE A 209 14.09 -5.59 3.88
N THR A 210 15.07 -4.79 4.26
CA THR A 210 14.90 -3.45 4.82
C THR A 210 15.85 -2.53 4.08
N THR A 211 15.32 -1.53 3.39
CA THR A 211 16.12 -0.53 2.67
C THR A 211 16.22 0.77 3.45
N GLY A 212 17.25 1.55 3.11
CA GLY A 212 17.42 2.95 3.48
C GLY A 212 16.54 3.87 2.65
N TYR A 213 16.81 5.17 2.70
CA TYR A 213 16.08 6.22 1.98
C TYR A 213 16.53 6.41 0.52
N ALA A 214 17.68 5.87 0.12
CA ALA A 214 18.15 5.88 -1.25
C ALA A 214 17.34 4.94 -2.15
N ARG A 215 17.62 4.97 -3.44
CA ARG A 215 16.97 4.11 -4.43
C ARG A 215 17.52 2.68 -4.38
N SER A 216 16.59 1.74 -4.34
CA SER A 216 16.87 0.31 -4.46
C SER A 216 16.01 -0.31 -5.56
N THR A 217 16.59 -1.24 -6.31
CA THR A 217 15.89 -2.15 -7.22
C THR A 217 15.84 -3.54 -6.61
N ILE A 218 14.64 -4.03 -6.30
CA ILE A 218 14.42 -5.30 -5.61
C ILE A 218 13.61 -6.23 -6.51
N ASP A 219 14.17 -7.40 -6.84
CA ASP A 219 13.45 -8.49 -7.51
C ASP A 219 13.23 -9.67 -6.56
N LEU A 220 11.96 -9.94 -6.27
CA LEU A 220 11.53 -10.95 -5.32
C LEU A 220 11.35 -12.32 -6.01
N GLY A 221 11.88 -13.36 -5.38
CA GLY A 221 11.63 -14.75 -5.75
C GLY A 221 10.25 -15.24 -5.31
N SER A 222 10.01 -16.52 -5.53
CA SER A 222 8.69 -17.16 -5.35
C SER A 222 8.29 -17.49 -3.90
N GLY A 223 9.18 -17.28 -2.93
CA GLY A 223 8.89 -17.53 -1.52
C GLY A 223 8.05 -16.45 -0.85
N ASN A 224 7.94 -16.53 0.48
CA ASN A 224 7.21 -15.55 1.28
C ASN A 224 8.16 -14.42 1.68
N ASN A 225 8.07 -13.27 1.01
CA ASN A 225 8.99 -12.17 1.27
C ASN A 225 8.33 -11.01 2.01
N ILE A 226 9.12 -10.35 2.84
CA ILE A 226 8.76 -9.15 3.58
C ILE A 226 9.73 -8.05 3.16
N VAL A 227 9.22 -6.92 2.68
CA VAL A 227 10.02 -5.75 2.34
C VAL A 227 9.54 -4.56 3.17
N TYR A 228 10.48 -3.88 3.82
CA TYR A 228 10.28 -2.57 4.41
C TYR A 228 11.12 -1.56 3.62
N SER A 229 10.44 -0.68 2.90
CA SER A 229 11.07 0.24 1.95
C SER A 229 10.88 1.69 2.38
N GLN A 230 12.00 2.39 2.59
CA GLN A 230 12.02 3.77 3.08
C GLN A 230 12.31 4.80 1.98
N GLY A 231 12.91 4.35 0.87
CA GLY A 231 13.36 5.21 -0.22
C GLY A 231 12.42 5.29 -1.41
N HIS A 232 13.01 5.61 -2.56
CA HIS A 232 12.34 5.75 -3.85
C HIS A 232 12.50 4.46 -4.67
N ASP A 233 12.01 3.35 -4.13
CA ASP A 233 12.41 2.01 -4.57
C ASP A 233 11.61 1.49 -5.76
N THR A 234 12.25 0.65 -6.58
CA THR A 234 11.58 -0.20 -7.56
C THR A 234 11.52 -1.63 -7.05
N ILE A 235 10.33 -2.17 -6.87
CA ILE A 235 10.13 -3.53 -6.33
C ILE A 235 9.30 -4.36 -7.30
N THR A 236 9.82 -5.52 -7.69
CA THR A 236 9.14 -6.44 -8.59
C THR A 236 8.95 -7.80 -7.95
N SER A 237 7.78 -8.40 -8.16
CA SER A 237 7.55 -9.82 -7.91
C SER A 237 6.69 -10.38 -9.04
N SER A 238 7.16 -11.43 -9.71
CA SER A 238 6.41 -12.05 -10.83
C SER A 238 6.25 -13.56 -10.68
N ARG A 239 6.88 -14.15 -9.65
CA ARG A 239 7.12 -15.60 -9.58
C ARG A 239 6.23 -16.35 -8.60
N GLY A 240 5.16 -15.73 -8.10
CA GLY A 240 4.26 -16.32 -7.09
C GLY A 240 4.68 -16.02 -5.66
N GLY A 241 4.28 -16.88 -4.72
CA GLY A 241 4.51 -16.68 -3.28
C GLY A 241 3.51 -15.72 -2.63
N TYR A 242 3.78 -15.37 -1.38
CA TYR A 242 3.08 -14.31 -0.64
C TYR A 242 4.05 -13.15 -0.40
N GLN A 243 3.66 -11.95 -0.80
CA GLN A 243 4.53 -10.78 -0.69
C GLN A 243 3.91 -9.78 0.28
N THR A 244 4.67 -9.32 1.27
CA THR A 244 4.26 -8.23 2.16
C THR A 244 5.23 -7.09 1.99
N VAL A 245 4.73 -5.92 1.59
CA VAL A 245 5.56 -4.72 1.42
C VAL A 245 5.00 -3.60 2.29
N THR A 246 5.86 -2.98 3.07
CA THR A 246 5.57 -1.71 3.75
C THR A 246 6.36 -0.61 3.06
N LEU A 247 5.66 0.42 2.57
CA LEU A 247 6.24 1.59 1.94
C LEU A 247 6.12 2.78 2.88
N THR A 248 7.25 3.27 3.37
CA THR A 248 7.30 4.55 4.09
C THR A 248 7.89 5.65 3.21
N GLY A 249 8.65 5.26 2.19
CA GLY A 249 9.15 6.15 1.15
C GLY A 249 8.07 6.61 0.17
N SER A 250 8.36 7.70 -0.54
CA SER A 250 7.49 8.25 -1.58
C SER A 250 7.98 7.85 -2.97
N GLN A 251 7.17 8.04 -4.02
CA GLN A 251 7.60 7.84 -5.43
C GLN A 251 8.16 6.44 -5.77
N SER A 252 7.88 5.44 -4.95
CA SER A 252 8.26 4.06 -5.21
C SER A 252 7.42 3.47 -6.34
N LYS A 253 8.01 2.54 -7.08
CA LYS A 253 7.35 1.81 -8.17
C LYS A 253 7.30 0.33 -7.87
N LEU A 254 6.10 -0.21 -7.73
CA LEU A 254 5.86 -1.61 -7.43
C LEU A 254 5.17 -2.29 -8.60
N THR A 255 5.67 -3.46 -8.98
CA THR A 255 5.00 -4.36 -9.94
C THR A 255 4.98 -5.75 -9.36
N MET A 256 3.86 -6.11 -8.76
CA MET A 256 3.74 -7.28 -7.91
C MET A 256 2.78 -8.31 -8.49
N GLY A 257 3.07 -9.59 -8.22
CA GLY A 257 2.19 -10.69 -8.56
C GLY A 257 0.93 -10.71 -7.70
N GLY A 258 0.16 -11.78 -7.83
CA GLY A 258 -0.97 -12.03 -6.92
C GLY A 258 -0.50 -12.42 -5.52
N ASN A 259 -1.45 -12.47 -4.57
CA ASN A 259 -1.19 -12.74 -3.15
C ASN A 259 -0.25 -11.71 -2.48
N THR A 260 -0.42 -10.45 -2.84
CA THR A 260 0.40 -9.36 -2.34
C THR A 260 -0.38 -8.53 -1.32
N THR A 261 0.24 -8.19 -0.19
CA THR A 261 -0.27 -7.19 0.75
C THR A 261 0.69 -6.01 0.79
N ILE A 262 0.18 -4.81 0.54
CA ILE A 262 0.95 -3.56 0.60
C ILE A 262 0.36 -2.68 1.69
N LEU A 263 1.20 -2.30 2.65
CA LEU A 263 0.94 -1.21 3.57
C LEU A 263 1.67 0.03 3.05
N ASP A 264 0.95 0.92 2.39
CA ASP A 264 1.50 2.20 1.96
C ASP A 264 1.19 3.28 3.00
N ILE A 265 2.24 3.90 3.51
CA ILE A 265 2.16 5.12 4.34
C ILE A 265 2.97 6.28 3.72
N GLY A 266 3.55 6.06 2.53
CA GLY A 266 4.27 7.02 1.73
C GLY A 266 3.33 7.88 0.87
N ASN A 267 3.84 8.52 -0.18
CA ASN A 267 3.00 9.29 -1.09
C ASN A 267 3.51 9.18 -2.54
N ASN A 268 2.61 9.39 -3.49
CA ASN A 268 2.95 9.40 -4.92
C ASN A 268 3.55 8.08 -5.41
N ASN A 269 3.15 6.97 -4.81
CA ASN A 269 3.64 5.66 -5.20
C ASN A 269 2.87 5.15 -6.42
N ASN A 270 3.55 4.37 -7.27
CA ASN A 270 2.95 3.70 -8.41
C ASN A 270 2.94 2.19 -8.14
N ILE A 271 1.77 1.65 -7.83
CA ILE A 271 1.60 0.29 -7.35
C ILE A 271 0.78 -0.50 -8.37
N SER A 272 1.35 -1.59 -8.88
CA SER A 272 0.58 -2.62 -9.60
C SER A 272 0.61 -3.95 -8.86
N VAL A 273 -0.54 -4.59 -8.72
CA VAL A 273 -0.69 -5.90 -8.07
C VAL A 273 -1.55 -6.86 -8.89
N GLY A 274 -1.27 -8.16 -8.77
CA GLY A 274 -2.12 -9.21 -9.33
C GLY A 274 -3.30 -9.59 -8.43
N LYS A 275 -3.98 -10.68 -8.78
CA LYS A 275 -5.14 -11.23 -8.05
C LYS A 275 -4.93 -11.48 -6.56
N ASN A 276 -6.02 -11.52 -5.79
CA ASN A 276 -6.00 -11.81 -4.35
C ASN A 276 -5.01 -10.92 -3.59
N SER A 277 -4.99 -9.62 -3.92
CA SER A 277 -4.09 -8.66 -3.30
C SER A 277 -4.84 -7.59 -2.53
N SER A 278 -4.19 -7.08 -1.48
CA SER A 278 -4.72 -6.01 -0.65
C SER A 278 -3.74 -4.84 -0.61
N VAL A 279 -4.23 -3.63 -0.86
CA VAL A 279 -3.43 -2.41 -0.79
C VAL A 279 -4.10 -1.45 0.20
N TYR A 280 -3.36 -1.08 1.24
CA TYR A 280 -3.71 0.02 2.13
C TYR A 280 -3.03 1.27 1.59
N GLY A 281 -3.80 2.14 0.96
CA GLY A 281 -3.28 3.29 0.22
C GLY A 281 -3.03 4.51 1.09
N ALA A 282 -2.11 5.36 0.63
CA ALA A 282 -1.78 6.64 1.23
C ALA A 282 -2.19 7.79 0.29
N ALA A 283 -1.42 8.88 0.18
CA ALA A 283 -1.86 10.04 -0.58
C ALA A 283 -1.23 10.15 -1.97
N SER A 284 -2.06 10.55 -2.94
CA SER A 284 -1.65 10.84 -4.32
C SER A 284 -1.06 9.65 -5.08
N ASP A 285 -1.47 8.43 -4.73
CA ASP A 285 -0.96 7.21 -5.34
C ASP A 285 -1.66 6.87 -6.65
N ILE A 286 -0.98 6.09 -7.48
CA ILE A 286 -1.58 5.40 -8.62
C ILE A 286 -1.56 3.92 -8.31
N VAL A 287 -2.73 3.31 -8.17
CA VAL A 287 -2.86 1.89 -7.83
C VAL A 287 -3.61 1.15 -8.93
N GLN A 288 -3.01 0.08 -9.44
CA GLN A 288 -3.55 -0.76 -10.49
C GLN A 288 -3.69 -2.20 -9.99
N PHE A 289 -4.90 -2.75 -10.11
CA PHE A 289 -5.17 -4.17 -9.94
C PHE A 289 -5.27 -4.80 -11.34
N ASP A 290 -4.27 -5.59 -11.71
CA ASP A 290 -4.08 -6.04 -13.10
C ASP A 290 -4.99 -7.21 -13.50
N THR A 291 -5.29 -8.11 -12.57
CA THR A 291 -6.02 -9.36 -12.84
C THR A 291 -6.83 -9.88 -11.64
N GLY A 292 -7.90 -10.61 -11.96
CA GLY A 292 -8.57 -11.58 -11.07
C GLY A 292 -9.49 -10.98 -10.00
N ASP A 293 -9.91 -11.85 -9.07
CA ASP A 293 -10.90 -11.53 -8.05
C ASP A 293 -10.27 -11.43 -6.65
N MET A 294 -11.07 -11.05 -5.66
CA MET A 294 -10.69 -10.89 -4.24
C MET A 294 -9.63 -9.81 -4.01
N ASN A 295 -9.63 -8.79 -4.85
CA ASN A 295 -8.78 -7.62 -4.66
C ASN A 295 -9.45 -6.61 -3.73
N GLU A 296 -8.68 -6.03 -2.83
CA GLU A 296 -9.14 -5.03 -1.87
C GLU A 296 -8.25 -3.80 -1.88
N TYR A 297 -8.86 -2.63 -1.96
CA TYR A 297 -8.21 -1.35 -1.71
C TYR A 297 -8.83 -0.70 -0.48
N THR A 298 -7.99 -0.31 0.47
CA THR A 298 -8.43 0.32 1.71
C THR A 298 -7.77 1.67 1.89
N ALA A 299 -8.54 2.65 2.34
CA ALA A 299 -8.11 4.02 2.60
C ALA A 299 -7.64 4.76 1.34
N GLY A 300 -6.60 5.59 1.45
CA GLY A 300 -6.13 6.45 0.39
C GLY A 300 -6.74 7.84 0.36
N ASN A 301 -5.95 8.82 -0.09
CA ASN A 301 -6.36 10.21 -0.27
C ASN A 301 -5.91 10.72 -1.63
N ASN A 302 -6.78 11.37 -2.40
CA ASN A 302 -6.42 11.98 -3.69
C ASN A 302 -5.70 11.01 -4.65
N SER A 303 -6.04 9.73 -4.58
CA SER A 303 -5.39 8.65 -5.33
C SER A 303 -6.22 8.25 -6.55
N THR A 304 -5.56 7.67 -7.55
CA THR A 304 -6.22 7.05 -8.71
C THR A 304 -6.09 5.54 -8.62
N ILE A 305 -7.23 4.86 -8.55
CA ILE A 305 -7.31 3.41 -8.42
C ILE A 305 -7.96 2.83 -9.67
N SER A 306 -7.34 1.81 -10.25
CA SER A 306 -7.81 1.20 -11.49
C SER A 306 -7.88 -0.32 -11.34
N ALA A 307 -8.98 -0.91 -11.80
CA ALA A 307 -9.15 -2.36 -11.92
C ALA A 307 -9.69 -2.64 -13.32
N THR A 308 -8.76 -2.95 -14.21
CA THR A 308 -9.03 -3.18 -15.63
C THR A 308 -8.84 -4.68 -15.94
N ASN A 309 -9.25 -5.15 -17.12
CA ASN A 309 -9.14 -6.57 -17.54
C ASN A 309 -10.05 -7.59 -16.82
N GLY A 310 -11.28 -7.21 -16.49
CA GLY A 310 -12.24 -8.15 -15.86
C GLY A 310 -11.96 -8.41 -14.38
N THR A 311 -11.34 -7.44 -13.71
CA THR A 311 -10.92 -7.51 -12.32
C THR A 311 -12.01 -6.93 -11.42
N ASP A 312 -12.49 -7.72 -10.47
CA ASP A 312 -13.39 -7.26 -9.40
C ASP A 312 -12.61 -6.55 -8.31
N LEU A 313 -13.19 -5.48 -7.77
CA LEU A 313 -12.58 -4.70 -6.69
C LEU A 313 -13.55 -4.46 -5.54
N LYS A 314 -13.06 -4.64 -4.32
CA LYS A 314 -13.68 -4.12 -3.10
C LYS A 314 -12.90 -2.92 -2.62
N VAL A 315 -13.60 -1.85 -2.31
CA VAL A 315 -13.03 -0.62 -1.74
C VAL A 315 -13.61 -0.38 -0.36
N ILE A 316 -12.75 -0.05 0.60
CA ILE A 316 -13.14 0.32 1.96
C ILE A 316 -12.52 1.68 2.31
N HIS A 317 -13.37 2.66 2.60
CA HIS A 317 -12.98 4.04 2.88
C HIS A 317 -12.25 4.71 1.71
N GLY A 318 -11.64 5.86 1.99
CA GLY A 318 -10.93 6.70 1.03
C GLY A 318 -11.47 8.13 1.03
N LEU A 319 -10.64 9.07 0.63
CA LEU A 319 -10.97 10.49 0.57
C LEU A 319 -10.54 11.05 -0.79
N ASP A 320 -11.44 11.76 -1.48
CA ASP A 320 -11.10 12.48 -2.72
C ASP A 320 -10.46 11.58 -3.82
N ASN A 321 -10.80 10.29 -3.84
CA ASN A 321 -10.19 9.32 -4.77
C ASN A 321 -10.95 9.22 -6.10
N THR A 322 -10.24 8.80 -7.15
CA THR A 322 -10.82 8.43 -8.45
C THR A 322 -10.69 6.93 -8.70
N TYR A 323 -11.80 6.27 -9.06
CA TYR A 323 -11.86 4.84 -9.34
C TYR A 323 -12.21 4.56 -10.80
N ASN A 324 -11.42 3.76 -11.50
CA ASN A 324 -11.62 3.35 -12.89
C ASN A 324 -11.77 1.83 -13.00
N ILE A 325 -13.01 1.34 -13.04
CA ILE A 325 -13.34 -0.08 -12.87
C ILE A 325 -14.07 -0.62 -14.11
N ASN A 326 -13.53 -1.64 -14.76
CA ASN A 326 -14.16 -2.23 -15.95
C ASN A 326 -15.11 -3.40 -15.65
N HIS A 327 -15.15 -3.89 -14.40
CA HIS A 327 -16.00 -5.00 -13.96
C HIS A 327 -16.77 -4.64 -12.68
N ASN A 328 -16.92 -5.53 -11.70
CA ASN A 328 -17.76 -5.24 -10.53
C ASN A 328 -17.00 -4.46 -9.45
N LEU A 329 -17.71 -3.56 -8.79
CA LEU A 329 -17.21 -2.77 -7.67
C LEU A 329 -18.13 -2.91 -6.46
N THR A 330 -17.57 -3.34 -5.33
CA THR A 330 -18.18 -3.11 -4.01
C THR A 330 -17.48 -1.92 -3.37
N PHE A 331 -18.22 -0.86 -3.09
CA PHE A 331 -17.67 0.40 -2.58
C PHE A 331 -18.27 0.72 -1.21
N LEU A 332 -17.43 0.76 -0.17
CA LEU A 332 -17.88 0.94 1.21
C LEU A 332 -17.29 2.22 1.81
N ASN A 333 -18.13 3.20 2.11
CA ASN A 333 -17.81 4.36 2.96
C ASN A 333 -16.67 5.27 2.49
N GLY A 334 -16.43 5.44 1.18
CA GLY A 334 -15.51 6.49 0.71
C GLY A 334 -16.11 7.89 0.88
N SER A 335 -15.31 8.94 0.97
CA SER A 335 -15.76 10.30 1.35
C SER A 335 -15.11 11.39 0.50
N GLY A 336 -15.46 12.66 0.76
CA GLY A 336 -14.98 13.80 -0.03
C GLY A 336 -15.51 13.77 -1.47
N ASN A 337 -14.75 14.37 -2.38
CA ASN A 337 -15.03 14.47 -3.80
C ASN A 337 -14.55 13.21 -4.52
N THR A 338 -15.33 12.14 -4.41
CA THR A 338 -14.98 10.84 -4.98
C THR A 338 -15.56 10.70 -6.39
N VAL A 339 -14.75 10.24 -7.34
CA VAL A 339 -15.20 9.94 -8.72
C VAL A 339 -15.17 8.44 -8.96
N ILE A 340 -16.27 7.87 -9.45
CA ILE A 340 -16.39 6.45 -9.77
C ILE A 340 -16.74 6.31 -11.26
N ASN A 341 -15.82 5.77 -12.04
CA ASN A 341 -16.03 5.38 -13.43
C ASN A 341 -16.16 3.85 -13.47
N ILE A 342 -17.32 3.33 -13.84
CA ILE A 342 -17.59 1.90 -13.81
C ILE A 342 -18.32 1.39 -15.06
N LYS A 343 -17.91 0.23 -15.57
CA LYS A 343 -18.55 -0.46 -16.71
C LYS A 343 -19.29 -1.74 -16.35
N GLY A 344 -19.05 -2.29 -15.17
CA GLY A 344 -19.78 -3.45 -14.63
C GLY A 344 -20.83 -3.04 -13.61
N THR A 345 -21.11 -3.92 -12.64
CA THR A 345 -22.11 -3.66 -11.60
C THR A 345 -21.51 -2.94 -10.40
N LEU A 346 -22.27 -1.99 -9.84
CA LEU A 346 -21.90 -1.25 -8.63
C LEU A 346 -22.77 -1.68 -7.46
N ALA A 347 -22.14 -1.94 -6.32
CA ALA A 347 -22.77 -1.90 -5.00
C ALA A 347 -22.05 -0.89 -4.12
N ALA A 348 -22.60 0.31 -3.99
CA ALA A 348 -22.01 1.42 -3.25
C ALA A 348 -22.80 1.76 -1.98
N PHE A 349 -22.08 1.97 -0.90
CA PHE A 349 -22.59 2.44 0.38
C PHE A 349 -21.89 3.75 0.74
N GLY A 350 -22.68 4.80 0.89
CA GLY A 350 -22.23 6.17 1.13
C GLY A 350 -21.55 6.36 2.49
N ALA A 351 -21.00 7.54 2.69
CA ALA A 351 -20.52 8.03 3.98
C ALA A 351 -20.80 9.53 4.13
N GLY A 352 -21.00 9.99 5.36
CA GLY A 352 -21.33 11.39 5.60
C GLY A 352 -20.32 12.38 5.03
N SER A 353 -20.85 13.50 4.53
CA SER A 353 -20.09 14.56 3.85
C SER A 353 -19.43 14.12 2.53
N SER A 354 -19.96 13.08 1.89
CA SER A 354 -19.50 12.64 0.57
C SER A 354 -20.13 13.45 -0.57
N GLN A 355 -19.32 13.68 -1.60
CA GLN A 355 -19.75 14.16 -2.91
C GLN A 355 -19.26 13.15 -3.96
N TYR A 356 -20.16 12.28 -4.40
CA TYR A 356 -19.86 11.27 -5.41
C TYR A 356 -20.22 11.78 -6.79
N THR A 357 -19.28 11.66 -7.73
CA THR A 357 -19.57 11.71 -9.17
C THR A 357 -19.53 10.29 -9.70
N LEU A 358 -20.66 9.78 -10.21
CA LEU A 358 -20.79 8.43 -10.72
C LEU A 358 -20.99 8.42 -12.24
N ASN A 359 -20.07 7.78 -12.94
CA ASN A 359 -20.14 7.50 -14.36
C ASN A 359 -20.32 5.97 -14.53
N ALA A 360 -21.55 5.49 -14.39
CA ALA A 360 -21.90 4.09 -14.59
C ALA A 360 -22.38 3.84 -16.03
N GLU A 361 -21.63 3.01 -16.74
CA GLU A 361 -22.01 2.41 -18.02
C GLU A 361 -22.39 0.96 -17.73
N ASN A 362 -23.52 0.46 -18.23
CA ASN A 362 -23.82 -0.97 -18.09
C ASN A 362 -24.45 -1.51 -19.36
N ILE A 363 -23.77 -2.50 -19.96
CA ILE A 363 -24.20 -3.18 -21.20
C ILE A 363 -25.17 -4.34 -20.87
N ASP A 364 -25.34 -4.72 -19.59
CA ASP A 364 -26.30 -5.74 -19.16
C ASP A 364 -27.42 -5.13 -18.29
N SER A 365 -28.54 -4.82 -18.95
CA SER A 365 -29.72 -4.13 -18.42
C SER A 365 -30.48 -4.81 -17.25
N THR A 366 -30.03 -5.97 -16.76
CA THR A 366 -30.83 -6.81 -15.85
C THR A 366 -30.47 -6.70 -14.37
N SER A 367 -29.24 -6.31 -14.01
CA SER A 367 -28.80 -6.37 -12.61
C SER A 367 -28.80 -5.03 -11.87
N GLY A 368 -28.85 -3.89 -12.58
CA GLY A 368 -28.84 -2.55 -12.01
C GLY A 368 -27.59 -2.24 -11.16
N SER A 369 -27.30 -0.96 -10.96
CA SER A 369 -26.25 -0.52 -10.03
C SER A 369 -26.92 0.09 -8.80
N ILE A 370 -26.52 -0.32 -7.60
CA ILE A 370 -27.10 0.17 -6.35
C ILE A 370 -26.18 1.18 -5.66
N PHE A 371 -26.77 2.28 -5.20
CA PHE A 371 -26.18 3.22 -4.27
C PHE A 371 -27.10 3.33 -3.04
N VAL A 372 -26.52 3.19 -1.86
CA VAL A 372 -27.23 3.34 -0.58
C VAL A 372 -26.57 4.47 0.20
N ALA A 373 -27.31 5.55 0.42
CA ALA A 373 -26.94 6.63 1.31
C ALA A 373 -26.82 6.17 2.76
N ASN A 374 -25.94 6.80 3.52
CA ASN A 374 -25.62 6.44 4.89
C ASN A 374 -25.83 7.65 5.83
N GLU A 375 -25.20 7.66 7.01
CA GLU A 375 -25.30 8.76 7.96
C GLU A 375 -24.51 9.99 7.48
N GLY A 376 -25.19 11.13 7.32
CA GLY A 376 -24.54 12.39 6.93
C GLY A 376 -25.17 13.03 5.71
N ASN A 377 -24.86 14.30 5.47
CA ASN A 377 -25.29 14.94 4.22
C ASN A 377 -24.47 14.36 3.08
N GLU A 378 -25.14 13.91 2.03
CA GLU A 378 -24.52 13.17 0.94
C GLU A 378 -25.02 13.70 -0.40
N THR A 379 -24.12 13.81 -1.35
CA THR A 379 -24.43 14.16 -2.74
C THR A 379 -23.99 13.02 -3.65
N LEU A 380 -24.88 12.60 -4.55
CA LEU A 380 -24.61 11.73 -5.68
C LEU A 380 -24.97 12.46 -6.97
N ASP A 381 -23.97 12.74 -7.81
CA ASP A 381 -24.16 13.19 -9.18
C ASP A 381 -23.83 12.05 -10.16
N ALA A 382 -24.88 11.39 -10.66
CA ALA A 382 -24.80 10.34 -11.65
C ALA A 382 -25.35 10.77 -13.02
N ALA A 383 -25.42 12.08 -13.30
CA ALA A 383 -26.05 12.63 -14.51
C ALA A 383 -25.52 12.10 -15.85
N SER A 384 -24.27 11.67 -15.86
CA SER A 384 -23.56 11.10 -17.00
C SER A 384 -23.74 9.58 -17.12
N SER A 385 -24.29 8.92 -16.11
CA SER A 385 -24.53 7.48 -16.12
C SER A 385 -25.57 7.09 -17.17
N SER A 386 -25.35 5.97 -17.83
CA SER A 386 -26.29 5.35 -18.78
C SER A 386 -26.89 4.04 -18.26
N ALA A 387 -26.37 3.54 -17.14
CA ALA A 387 -26.91 2.38 -16.44
C ALA A 387 -28.21 2.73 -15.69
N ASN A 388 -29.06 1.71 -15.49
CA ASN A 388 -30.18 1.81 -14.54
C ASN A 388 -29.62 1.78 -13.11
N LEU A 389 -30.01 2.78 -12.32
CA LEU A 389 -29.56 2.99 -10.95
C LEU A 389 -30.69 2.73 -9.96
N GLN A 390 -30.33 2.15 -8.82
CA GLN A 390 -31.16 2.09 -7.63
C GLN A 390 -30.50 2.93 -6.54
N ILE A 391 -31.09 4.06 -6.22
CA ILE A 391 -30.56 5.04 -5.27
C ILE A 391 -31.45 5.02 -4.04
N TRP A 392 -30.90 4.64 -2.89
CA TRP A 392 -31.63 4.51 -1.64
C TRP A 392 -31.17 5.55 -0.64
N ALA A 393 -32.09 6.40 -0.17
CA ALA A 393 -31.85 7.25 0.99
C ALA A 393 -31.76 6.43 2.29
N ASN A 394 -31.10 6.98 3.30
CA ASN A 394 -30.97 6.34 4.61
C ASN A 394 -32.33 6.23 5.33
N THR A 395 -32.56 5.12 6.04
CA THR A 395 -33.80 4.83 6.78
C THR A 395 -33.65 4.93 8.30
N VAL A 396 -32.46 5.28 8.79
CA VAL A 396 -32.16 5.40 10.23
C VAL A 396 -32.55 6.79 10.73
N ALA A 397 -33.12 6.84 11.94
CA ALA A 397 -33.49 8.10 12.60
C ALA A 397 -32.27 9.03 12.79
N GLY A 398 -32.41 10.31 12.45
CA GLY A 398 -31.30 11.26 12.47
C GLY A 398 -30.48 11.28 11.16
N ALA A 399 -30.92 10.55 10.13
CA ALA A 399 -30.42 10.69 8.77
C ALA A 399 -30.49 12.16 8.31
N ASN A 400 -29.45 12.54 7.57
CA ASN A 400 -29.23 13.88 7.05
C ASN A 400 -29.73 13.96 5.59
N ASN A 401 -29.46 15.07 4.90
CA ASN A 401 -30.04 15.31 3.58
C ASN A 401 -29.30 14.54 2.48
N LEU A 402 -30.05 13.89 1.58
CA LEU A 402 -29.52 13.30 0.34
C LEU A 402 -29.84 14.20 -0.86
N LEU A 403 -28.83 14.61 -1.60
CA LEU A 403 -28.98 15.18 -2.95
C LEU A 403 -28.57 14.12 -3.97
N ALA A 404 -29.50 13.61 -4.76
CA ALA A 404 -29.21 12.60 -5.77
C ALA A 404 -29.71 13.02 -7.14
N LYS A 405 -28.80 12.95 -8.11
CA LYS A 405 -29.09 13.10 -9.53
C LYS A 405 -28.75 11.80 -10.23
N ALA A 406 -29.77 11.16 -10.78
CA ALA A 406 -29.62 9.94 -11.57
C ALA A 406 -29.27 10.27 -13.04
N GLY A 407 -29.31 9.27 -13.91
CA GLY A 407 -28.67 9.30 -15.22
C GLY A 407 -29.65 9.28 -16.39
N GLN A 408 -29.31 8.49 -17.42
CA GLN A 408 -30.14 8.26 -18.60
C GLN A 408 -30.94 6.94 -18.53
N GLY A 409 -30.73 6.15 -17.48
CA GLY A 409 -31.37 4.86 -17.28
C GLY A 409 -32.80 4.98 -16.76
N ASP A 410 -33.52 3.86 -16.73
CA ASP A 410 -34.79 3.79 -15.99
C ASP A 410 -34.45 3.65 -14.50
N ASP A 411 -34.32 4.78 -13.81
CA ASP A 411 -33.76 4.83 -12.47
C ASP A 411 -34.83 4.72 -11.37
N THR A 412 -34.47 4.12 -10.23
CA THR A 412 -35.29 4.08 -9.03
C THR A 412 -34.64 4.90 -7.93
N LEU A 413 -35.35 5.91 -7.42
CA LEU A 413 -34.92 6.78 -6.33
C LEU A 413 -35.85 6.60 -5.15
N ALA A 414 -35.37 5.93 -4.11
CA ALA A 414 -36.13 5.61 -2.91
C ALA A 414 -35.85 6.62 -1.80
N ALA A 415 -36.90 7.31 -1.36
CA ALA A 415 -36.85 8.21 -0.22
C ALA A 415 -36.72 7.44 1.10
N GLY A 416 -36.18 8.11 2.10
CA GLY A 416 -35.90 7.58 3.43
C GLY A 416 -36.28 8.58 4.51
N VAL A 417 -35.59 8.54 5.63
CA VAL A 417 -35.74 9.51 6.72
C VAL A 417 -35.00 10.80 6.38
N GLY A 418 -35.53 11.95 6.79
CA GLY A 418 -34.94 13.25 6.51
C GLY A 418 -35.34 13.80 5.14
N ASN A 419 -34.66 14.86 4.69
CA ASN A 419 -34.98 15.47 3.40
C ASN A 419 -34.17 14.84 2.27
N ALA A 420 -34.77 14.76 1.09
CA ALA A 420 -34.07 14.35 -0.11
C ALA A 420 -34.40 15.29 -1.27
N THR A 421 -33.44 15.49 -2.17
CA THR A 421 -33.67 16.14 -3.45
C THR A 421 -33.28 15.17 -4.55
N PHE A 422 -34.24 14.83 -5.40
CA PHE A 422 -34.13 13.84 -6.45
C PHE A 422 -34.29 14.48 -7.82
N THR A 423 -33.31 14.24 -8.68
CA THR A 423 -33.37 14.50 -10.12
C THR A 423 -33.27 13.15 -10.81
N GLY A 424 -34.34 12.72 -11.48
CA GLY A 424 -34.39 11.41 -12.15
C GLY A 424 -33.55 11.34 -13.42
N GLY A 425 -33.33 12.47 -14.08
CA GLY A 425 -32.64 12.52 -15.36
C GLY A 425 -33.51 12.07 -16.53
N VAL A 426 -32.88 11.46 -17.54
CA VAL A 426 -33.59 10.92 -18.71
C VAL A 426 -33.97 9.48 -18.40
N GLY A 427 -35.13 9.01 -18.85
CA GLY A 427 -35.61 7.64 -18.58
C GLY A 427 -37.05 7.65 -18.10
N ASN A 428 -37.58 6.48 -17.75
CA ASN A 428 -38.86 6.34 -17.04
C ASN A 428 -38.55 6.03 -15.57
N ASN A 429 -38.46 7.08 -14.76
CA ASN A 429 -37.96 6.96 -13.40
C ASN A 429 -39.06 6.59 -12.41
N LEU A 430 -38.68 5.91 -11.34
CA LEU A 430 -39.53 5.57 -10.21
C LEU A 430 -39.06 6.29 -8.94
N PHE A 431 -39.85 7.23 -8.46
CA PHE A 431 -39.65 7.88 -7.17
C PHE A 431 -40.43 7.12 -6.09
N MET A 432 -39.73 6.39 -5.23
CA MET A 432 -40.36 5.43 -4.32
C MET A 432 -40.42 5.94 -2.88
N PHE A 433 -41.60 5.81 -2.28
CA PHE A 433 -41.89 6.18 -0.89
C PHE A 433 -42.54 4.99 -0.18
N THR A 434 -41.89 4.49 0.87
CA THR A 434 -42.43 3.41 1.70
C THR A 434 -42.78 3.98 3.07
N LYS A 435 -44.03 3.79 3.52
CA LYS A 435 -44.55 4.40 4.75
C LYS A 435 -43.65 4.23 5.98
N GLU A 436 -43.07 3.05 6.14
CA GLU A 436 -42.24 2.70 7.30
C GLU A 436 -40.79 3.20 7.20
N SER A 437 -40.32 3.53 5.98
CA SER A 437 -38.95 3.98 5.71
C SER A 437 -38.83 5.50 5.58
N VAL A 438 -39.94 6.16 5.26
CA VAL A 438 -40.01 7.61 5.12
C VAL A 438 -40.59 8.19 6.41
N GLN A 439 -39.90 9.13 7.03
CA GLN A 439 -40.39 9.78 8.24
C GLN A 439 -39.87 11.22 8.36
N ASP A 440 -40.75 12.13 8.77
CA ASP A 440 -40.44 13.49 9.25
C ASP A 440 -39.52 14.33 8.33
N GLY A 441 -39.73 14.25 7.01
CA GLY A 441 -38.93 14.97 6.00
C GLY A 441 -39.68 15.34 4.73
N THR A 442 -39.05 16.17 3.90
CA THR A 442 -39.57 16.56 2.58
C THR A 442 -38.67 16.04 1.48
N THR A 443 -39.26 15.34 0.50
CA THR A 443 -38.56 14.97 -0.74
C THR A 443 -38.97 15.92 -1.86
N ILE A 444 -37.98 16.52 -2.51
CA ILE A 444 -38.16 17.38 -3.68
C ILE A 444 -37.81 16.57 -4.92
N ILE A 445 -38.69 16.54 -5.90
CA ILE A 445 -38.46 15.94 -7.22
C ILE A 445 -38.35 17.09 -8.24
N THR A 446 -37.21 17.23 -8.91
CA THR A 446 -36.88 18.45 -9.67
C THR A 446 -37.26 18.40 -11.15
N ASP A 447 -37.46 17.21 -11.72
CA ASP A 447 -37.58 17.01 -13.17
C ASP A 447 -38.66 15.98 -13.56
N PHE A 448 -39.71 15.86 -12.74
CA PHE A 448 -40.79 14.90 -12.98
C PHE A 448 -41.52 15.14 -14.31
N THR A 449 -41.67 14.06 -15.09
CA THR A 449 -42.35 14.04 -16.38
C THR A 449 -43.57 13.10 -16.38
N ASN A 450 -44.28 13.01 -17.51
CA ASN A 450 -45.42 12.10 -17.65
C ASN A 450 -45.02 10.62 -17.77
N ASN A 451 -43.75 10.32 -18.00
CA ASN A 451 -43.23 8.97 -18.12
C ASN A 451 -42.81 8.41 -16.75
N ASP A 452 -42.50 9.30 -15.81
CA ASP A 452 -42.09 8.93 -14.46
C ASP A 452 -43.28 8.49 -13.61
N LYS A 453 -42.96 7.77 -12.53
CA LYS A 453 -43.92 7.30 -11.55
C LYS A 453 -43.51 7.65 -10.13
N ILE A 454 -44.51 7.85 -9.28
CA ILE A 454 -44.37 7.92 -7.82
C ILE A 454 -44.95 6.63 -7.24
N ALA A 455 -44.11 5.84 -6.57
CA ALA A 455 -44.55 4.68 -5.82
C ALA A 455 -44.90 5.07 -4.37
N LEU A 456 -46.12 4.80 -3.94
CA LEU A 456 -46.57 4.95 -2.55
C LEU A 456 -46.88 3.57 -1.98
N TYR A 457 -45.91 2.98 -1.28
CA TYR A 457 -46.01 1.62 -0.75
C TYR A 457 -46.33 1.59 0.75
N ASN A 458 -47.19 0.65 1.14
CA ASN A 458 -47.66 0.41 2.51
C ASN A 458 -48.44 1.56 3.15
N TYR A 459 -49.04 2.45 2.35
CA TYR A 459 -49.84 3.57 2.84
C TYR A 459 -51.31 3.22 3.12
N GLY A 460 -51.75 1.99 2.89
CA GLY A 460 -53.16 1.59 3.03
C GLY A 460 -54.04 2.09 1.88
N LEU A 461 -53.44 2.35 0.71
CA LEU A 461 -54.09 3.08 -0.38
C LEU A 461 -54.65 2.12 -1.42
N GLY A 462 -55.98 2.14 -1.57
CA GLY A 462 -56.64 1.77 -2.82
C GLY A 462 -56.81 2.97 -3.76
N SER A 463 -57.42 2.76 -4.93
CA SER A 463 -57.65 3.84 -5.92
C SER A 463 -58.42 5.05 -5.37
N ASN A 464 -59.35 4.83 -4.45
CA ASN A 464 -60.09 5.89 -3.77
C ASN A 464 -59.20 6.70 -2.81
N GLY A 465 -58.25 6.04 -2.13
CA GLY A 465 -57.30 6.70 -1.23
C GLY A 465 -56.33 7.62 -1.98
N LEU A 466 -55.79 7.15 -3.11
CA LEU A 466 -54.95 7.98 -3.97
C LEU A 466 -55.70 9.22 -4.49
N THR A 467 -56.97 9.05 -4.88
CA THR A 467 -57.81 10.18 -5.32
C THR A 467 -57.98 11.21 -4.19
N GLN A 468 -58.13 10.77 -2.94
CA GLN A 468 -58.23 11.69 -1.79
C GLN A 468 -56.92 12.44 -1.52
N ILE A 469 -55.76 11.77 -1.64
CA ILE A 469 -54.45 12.44 -1.52
C ILE A 469 -54.34 13.55 -2.55
N LEU A 470 -54.66 13.27 -3.82
CA LEU A 470 -54.60 14.27 -4.88
C LEU A 470 -55.58 15.44 -4.65
N GLN A 471 -56.78 15.18 -4.11
CA GLN A 471 -57.75 16.23 -3.77
C GLN A 471 -57.33 17.10 -2.58
N GLN A 472 -56.55 16.55 -1.65
CA GLN A 472 -56.04 17.26 -0.48
C GLN A 472 -54.71 17.97 -0.74
N SER A 473 -54.03 17.61 -1.83
CA SER A 473 -52.77 18.21 -2.27
C SER A 473 -53.00 19.64 -2.75
N GLN A 474 -51.98 20.48 -2.60
CA GLN A 474 -52.05 21.90 -2.94
C GLN A 474 -50.84 22.31 -3.77
N ASN A 475 -50.98 23.37 -4.55
CA ASN A 475 -49.81 24.02 -5.14
C ASN A 475 -49.18 24.94 -4.09
N ASP A 476 -47.85 24.99 -4.04
CA ASP A 476 -47.13 26.00 -3.27
C ASP A 476 -47.17 27.39 -3.98
N ALA A 477 -46.48 28.38 -3.41
CA ALA A 477 -46.43 29.73 -3.97
C ALA A 477 -45.73 29.81 -5.34
N ASN A 478 -44.91 28.81 -5.69
CA ASN A 478 -44.19 28.72 -6.96
C ASN A 478 -44.96 27.87 -8.00
N GLY A 479 -46.10 27.30 -7.61
CA GLY A 479 -46.93 26.46 -8.48
C GLY A 479 -46.56 24.97 -8.44
N ASN A 480 -45.66 24.56 -7.55
CA ASN A 480 -45.25 23.17 -7.39
C ASN A 480 -46.31 22.36 -6.64
N ALA A 481 -46.55 21.11 -7.04
CA ALA A 481 -47.45 20.22 -6.35
C ALA A 481 -46.85 19.78 -5.03
N VAL A 482 -47.61 19.89 -3.95
CA VAL A 482 -47.24 19.45 -2.60
C VAL A 482 -48.22 18.39 -2.13
N LEU A 483 -47.74 17.15 -2.04
CA LEU A 483 -48.48 15.98 -1.56
C LEU A 483 -48.06 15.72 -0.12
N LYS A 484 -49.01 15.82 0.81
CA LYS A 484 -48.77 15.49 2.22
C LYS A 484 -49.12 14.03 2.48
N LEU A 485 -48.19 13.30 3.08
CA LEU A 485 -48.35 11.91 3.45
C LEU A 485 -48.76 11.79 4.93
N THR A 486 -49.30 10.63 5.32
CA THR A 486 -49.88 10.41 6.66
C THR A 486 -48.84 10.32 7.78
N ASN A 487 -47.56 10.21 7.45
CA ASN A 487 -46.41 10.08 8.33
C ASN A 487 -45.62 11.40 8.48
N ASN A 488 -46.31 12.56 8.36
CA ASN A 488 -45.74 13.91 8.31
C ASN A 488 -44.74 14.18 7.18
N ALA A 489 -44.48 13.22 6.30
CA ALA A 489 -43.64 13.43 5.14
C ALA A 489 -44.38 14.22 4.06
N ALA A 490 -43.61 14.92 3.23
CA ALA A 490 -44.13 15.65 2.08
C ALA A 490 -43.34 15.33 0.82
N ILE A 491 -44.05 15.28 -0.31
CA ILE A 491 -43.46 15.22 -1.64
C ILE A 491 -43.73 16.54 -2.32
N VAL A 492 -42.69 17.22 -2.78
CA VAL A 492 -42.76 18.42 -3.60
C VAL A 492 -42.31 18.07 -5.01
N ILE A 493 -43.14 18.36 -6.01
CA ILE A 493 -42.83 18.09 -7.41
C ILE A 493 -42.66 19.44 -8.11
N GLU A 494 -41.41 19.80 -8.40
CA GLU A 494 -41.09 21.10 -8.96
C GLU A 494 -41.60 21.24 -10.39
N GLY A 495 -42.17 22.41 -10.71
CA GLY A 495 -42.69 22.71 -12.05
C GLY A 495 -43.95 21.95 -12.45
N VAL A 496 -44.50 21.09 -11.58
CA VAL A 496 -45.71 20.31 -11.84
C VAL A 496 -46.82 20.77 -10.92
N SER A 497 -47.99 21.11 -11.48
CA SER A 497 -49.17 21.46 -10.67
C SER A 497 -49.93 20.21 -10.21
N VAL A 498 -50.68 20.29 -9.11
CA VAL A 498 -51.57 19.20 -8.67
C VAL A 498 -52.58 18.81 -9.77
N SER A 499 -53.08 19.80 -10.52
CA SER A 499 -54.03 19.57 -11.62
C SER A 499 -53.47 18.82 -12.83
N SER A 500 -52.14 18.75 -12.96
CA SER A 500 -51.47 17.97 -14.02
C SER A 500 -51.18 16.52 -13.60
N LEU A 501 -51.40 16.17 -12.34
CA LEU A 501 -51.22 14.80 -11.85
C LEU A 501 -52.48 13.96 -12.06
N SER A 502 -52.27 12.69 -12.37
CA SER A 502 -53.32 11.69 -12.53
C SER A 502 -52.92 10.39 -11.85
N THR A 503 -53.88 9.52 -11.59
CA THR A 503 -53.64 8.22 -10.96
C THR A 503 -52.74 7.29 -11.77
N LYS A 504 -52.48 7.56 -13.05
CA LYS A 504 -51.57 6.76 -13.89
C LYS A 504 -50.09 6.96 -13.58
N GLN A 505 -49.75 8.09 -12.96
CA GLN A 505 -48.39 8.46 -12.55
C GLN A 505 -48.03 7.89 -11.16
N PHE A 506 -48.92 7.06 -10.59
CA PHE A 506 -48.70 6.47 -9.27
C PHE A 506 -48.72 4.97 -9.35
N ASP A 507 -47.78 4.35 -8.64
CA ASP A 507 -47.82 2.94 -8.30
C ASP A 507 -48.21 2.82 -6.82
N ILE A 508 -49.17 1.96 -6.51
CA ILE A 508 -49.66 1.77 -5.14
C ILE A 508 -49.67 0.27 -4.84
N ALA A 509 -49.06 -0.09 -3.72
CA ALA A 509 -49.04 -1.46 -3.23
C ALA A 509 -49.15 -1.45 -1.71
N ASP A 510 -50.02 -2.31 -1.19
CA ASP A 510 -50.08 -2.62 0.23
C ASP A 510 -49.60 -4.05 0.43
N PHE A 511 -48.43 -4.20 1.03
CA PHE A 511 -47.98 -5.49 1.51
C PHE A 511 -48.63 -5.72 2.88
N SER A 512 -49.85 -6.26 2.89
CA SER A 512 -50.43 -6.82 4.10
C SER A 512 -49.48 -7.89 4.66
N HIS A 513 -48.92 -7.66 5.84
CA HIS A 513 -48.28 -8.69 6.65
C HIS A 513 -49.33 -9.58 7.31
#